data_AF-A0A141RCC8-F1
#
_entry.id   AF-A0A141RCC8-F1
#
_cell.length_a   1.000
_cell.length_b   1.000
_cell.length_c   1.000
_cell.angle_alpha   90.00
_cell.angle_beta   90.00
_cell.angle_gamma   90.00
#
_symmetry.space_group_name_H-M   'P 1'
#
loop_
_entity.id
_entity.type
_entity.pdbx_description
1 polymer ?
#
loop_
_entity_poly.entity_id
_entity_poly.type
_entity_poly.pdbx_seq_one_letter_code
_entity_poly.pdbx_strand_id
1 'polypeptide(L)'
;MVNLATRTLHALGGWDTQVTVTSPADIGRLTTAIYLHQPRIVNEVVFVAGETTSYRQLAETVERVTQQTFSKAVHTLPALLDQLRTDPDNAMLRYRAAFARGDGVWWPMGDTWNARHHLPTQDIAGWLQAAR
;
A
#
# COMPACT_ATOMS: atom_id res chain seq x y z
N MET A 1 8.57 2.38 -5.74
CA MET A 1 7.14 2.66 -5.99
C MET A 1 6.93 4.14 -6.19
N VAL A 2 7.01 5.00 -5.18
CA VAL A 2 6.96 6.46 -5.36
C VAL A 2 8.23 7.07 -4.79
N ASN A 3 8.89 7.96 -5.53
CA ASN A 3 9.98 8.79 -5.04
C ASN A 3 9.69 10.24 -5.40
N LEU A 4 9.37 11.04 -4.37
CA LEU A 4 9.00 12.44 -4.53
C LEU A 4 10.21 13.32 -4.91
N ALA A 5 11.42 12.99 -4.44
CA ALA A 5 12.62 13.77 -4.71
C ALA A 5 13.07 13.65 -6.17
N THR A 6 13.04 12.43 -6.73
CA THR A 6 13.41 12.17 -8.13
C THR A 6 12.23 12.23 -9.09
N ARG A 7 11.01 12.48 -8.59
CA ARG A 7 9.75 12.47 -9.35
C ARG A 7 9.58 11.20 -10.19
N THR A 8 9.86 10.06 -9.59
CA THR A 8 9.68 8.76 -10.25
C THR A 8 8.60 7.93 -9.57
N LEU A 9 7.84 7.22 -10.40
CA LEU A 9 6.83 6.28 -9.96
C LEU A 9 6.98 4.97 -10.73
N HIS A 10 7.06 3.88 -9.98
CA HIS A 10 7.22 2.53 -10.47
C HIS A 10 6.07 1.67 -9.97
N ALA A 11 5.20 1.24 -10.89
CA ALA A 11 4.18 0.24 -10.63
C ALA A 11 4.83 -1.14 -10.49
N LEU A 12 4.45 -1.91 -9.48
CA LEU A 12 4.96 -3.27 -9.30
C LEU A 12 3.92 -4.27 -9.83
N GLY A 13 4.33 -5.17 -10.71
CA GLY A 13 3.44 -6.12 -11.39
C GLY A 13 2.77 -5.49 -12.60
N GLY A 14 2.02 -4.40 -12.38
CA GLY A 14 1.33 -3.65 -13.40
C GLY A 14 0.59 -2.43 -12.84
N TRP A 15 0.02 -1.61 -13.71
CA TRP A 15 -0.73 -0.41 -13.30
C TRP A 15 -2.01 -0.73 -12.52
N ASP A 16 -2.63 -1.86 -12.82
CA ASP A 16 -3.88 -2.28 -12.20
C ASP A 16 -3.64 -3.17 -10.95
N THR A 17 -2.38 -3.50 -10.65
CA THR A 17 -2.02 -4.19 -9.40
C THR A 17 -2.42 -3.32 -8.20
N GLN A 18 -3.15 -3.92 -7.27
CA GLN A 18 -3.65 -3.25 -6.07
C GLN A 18 -2.72 -3.41 -4.88
N VAL A 19 -2.81 -2.44 -3.97
CA VAL A 19 -2.10 -2.42 -2.69
C VAL A 19 -2.98 -1.76 -1.65
N THR A 20 -2.94 -2.30 -0.42
CA THR A 20 -3.51 -1.64 0.75
C THR A 20 -2.40 -0.92 1.51
N VAL A 21 -2.62 0.35 1.83
CA VAL A 21 -1.70 1.16 2.63
C VAL A 21 -2.43 1.73 3.84
N THR A 22 -1.71 1.89 4.94
CA THR A 22 -2.24 2.45 6.19
C THR A 22 -1.15 3.30 6.84
N SER A 23 -1.50 4.48 7.33
CA SER A 23 -0.55 5.35 8.01
C SER A 23 -0.05 4.70 9.31
N PRO A 24 1.19 4.93 9.76
CA PRO A 24 1.66 4.41 11.04
C PRO A 24 0.79 4.83 12.23
N ALA A 25 0.25 6.05 12.20
CA ALA A 25 -0.64 6.56 13.25
C ALA A 25 -1.97 5.78 13.29
N ASP A 26 -2.57 5.49 12.14
CA ASP A 26 -3.78 4.68 12.06
C ASP A 26 -3.53 3.23 12.46
N ILE A 27 -2.38 2.64 12.10
CA ILE A 27 -2.01 1.30 12.56
C ILE A 27 -2.02 1.24 14.09
N GLY A 28 -1.40 2.22 14.76
CA GLY A 28 -1.41 2.31 16.22
C GLY A 28 -2.83 2.42 16.79
N ARG A 29 -3.62 3.37 16.28
CA ARG A 29 -4.99 3.60 16.77
C ARG A 29 -5.88 2.38 16.58
N LEU A 30 -5.83 1.74 15.41
CA LEU A 30 -6.63 0.57 15.09
C LEU A 30 -6.21 -0.65 15.90
N THR A 31 -4.91 -0.85 16.09
CA THR A 31 -4.39 -1.94 16.95
C THR A 31 -4.91 -1.79 18.38
N THR A 32 -4.87 -0.58 18.94
CA THR A 32 -5.44 -0.31 20.27
C THR A 32 -6.95 -0.55 20.30
N ALA A 33 -7.68 -0.13 19.27
CA ALA A 33 -9.13 -0.34 19.20
C ALA A 33 -9.49 -1.85 19.12
N ILE A 34 -8.74 -2.63 18.33
CA ILE A 34 -8.87 -4.09 18.23
C ILE A 34 -8.58 -4.74 19.59
N TYR A 35 -7.50 -4.34 20.26
CA TYR A 35 -7.11 -4.88 21.57
C TYR A 35 -8.18 -4.65 22.66
N LEU A 36 -8.81 -3.47 22.64
CA LEU A 36 -9.82 -3.08 23.63
C LEU A 36 -11.24 -3.54 23.26
N HIS A 37 -11.46 -4.07 22.06
CA HIS A 37 -12.78 -4.49 21.58
C HIS A 37 -13.42 -5.56 22.48
N GLN A 38 -14.74 -5.47 22.67
CA GLN A 38 -15.56 -6.46 23.37
C GLN A 38 -16.74 -6.90 22.47
N PRO A 39 -16.99 -8.22 22.33
CA PRO A 39 -16.20 -9.33 22.87
C PRO A 39 -14.78 -9.38 22.29
N ARG A 40 -13.84 -9.99 23.02
CA ARG A 40 -12.44 -10.07 22.56
C ARG A 40 -12.33 -10.86 21.25
N ILE A 41 -11.51 -10.37 20.33
CA ILE A 41 -11.14 -11.08 19.09
C ILE A 41 -9.97 -12.01 19.44
N VAL A 42 -10.12 -13.32 19.19
CA VAL A 42 -9.14 -14.34 19.59
C VAL A 42 -8.95 -15.34 18.44
N ASN A 43 -7.70 -15.65 18.09
CA ASN A 43 -7.34 -16.60 17.03
C ASN A 43 -7.89 -16.25 15.64
N GLU A 44 -7.99 -14.96 15.32
CA GLU A 44 -8.48 -14.46 14.03
C GLU A 44 -7.47 -13.55 13.34
N VAL A 45 -7.50 -13.54 12.01
CA VAL A 45 -6.78 -12.58 11.19
C VAL A 45 -7.66 -11.35 11.00
N VAL A 46 -7.17 -10.18 11.42
CA VAL A 46 -7.90 -8.91 11.31
C VAL A 46 -7.27 -8.05 10.23
N PHE A 47 -8.03 -7.76 9.18
CA PHE A 47 -7.61 -6.86 8.11
C PHE A 47 -7.98 -5.40 8.43
N VAL A 48 -7.05 -4.48 8.22
CA VAL A 48 -7.23 -3.04 8.42
C VAL A 48 -6.76 -2.28 7.18
N ALA A 49 -7.33 -1.12 6.89
CA ALA A 49 -6.84 -0.29 5.78
C ALA A 49 -7.01 1.21 6.05
N GLY A 50 -5.99 1.99 5.65
CA GLY A 50 -6.16 3.39 5.32
C GLY A 50 -6.86 3.54 3.98
N GLU A 51 -6.27 2.94 2.95
CA GLU A 51 -6.78 2.96 1.59
C GLU A 51 -6.31 1.72 0.82
N THR A 52 -7.19 1.13 0.02
CA THR A 52 -6.84 0.14 -1.01
C THR A 52 -6.93 0.82 -2.37
N THR A 53 -5.84 0.82 -3.13
CA THR A 53 -5.72 1.51 -4.41
C THR A 53 -4.95 0.68 -5.42
N SER A 54 -5.13 0.95 -6.72
CA SER A 54 -4.19 0.49 -7.76
C SER A 54 -2.98 1.43 -7.89
N TYR A 55 -1.89 0.96 -8.52
CA TYR A 55 -0.75 1.82 -8.86
C TYR A 55 -1.12 2.97 -9.81
N ARG A 56 -2.10 2.75 -10.69
CA ARG A 56 -2.65 3.79 -11.56
C ARG A 56 -3.27 4.91 -10.75
N GLN A 57 -4.19 4.57 -9.86
CA GLN A 57 -4.86 5.53 -8.97
C GLN A 57 -3.87 6.19 -8.00
N LEU A 58 -2.88 5.46 -7.50
CA LEU A 58 -1.80 6.03 -6.69
C LEU A 58 -1.04 7.11 -7.48
N ALA A 59 -0.71 6.85 -8.73
CA ALA A 59 -0.03 7.83 -9.59
C ALA A 59 -0.88 9.08 -9.81
N GLU A 60 -2.16 8.90 -10.13
CA GLU A 60 -3.12 10.00 -10.29
C GLU A 60 -3.24 10.84 -9.02
N THR A 61 -3.35 10.19 -7.84
CA THR A 61 -3.42 10.87 -6.55
C THR A 61 -2.14 11.64 -6.22
N VAL A 62 -0.97 11.05 -6.45
CA VAL A 62 0.32 11.72 -6.21
C VAL A 62 0.46 12.94 -7.11
N GLU A 63 0.22 12.81 -8.42
CA GLU A 63 0.33 13.94 -9.36
C GLU A 63 -0.67 15.05 -9.02
N ARG A 64 -1.92 14.68 -8.70
CA ARG A 64 -2.98 15.62 -8.30
C ARG A 64 -2.65 16.34 -6.99
N VAL A 65 -2.17 15.67 -5.95
CA VAL A 65 -1.89 16.33 -4.67
C VAL A 65 -0.61 17.16 -4.75
N THR A 66 0.42 16.65 -5.43
CA THR A 66 1.70 17.35 -5.55
C THR A 66 1.68 18.48 -6.58
N GLN A 67 0.73 18.47 -7.53
CA GLN A 67 0.71 19.34 -8.70
C GLN A 67 2.01 19.22 -9.53
N GLN A 68 2.56 18.01 -9.61
CA GLN A 68 3.79 17.70 -10.34
C GLN A 68 3.59 16.47 -11.22
N THR A 69 4.30 16.42 -12.35
CA THR A 69 4.34 15.26 -13.23
C THR A 69 5.46 14.29 -12.81
N PHE A 70 5.19 12.99 -12.91
CA PHE A 70 6.14 11.94 -12.55
C PHE A 70 6.55 11.11 -13.77
N SER A 71 7.82 10.71 -13.82
CA SER A 71 8.27 9.66 -14.73
C SER A 71 7.72 8.32 -14.24
N LYS A 72 6.99 7.62 -15.10
CA LYS A 72 6.18 6.45 -14.77
C LYS A 72 6.71 5.22 -15.51
N ALA A 73 6.98 4.14 -14.79
CA ALA A 73 7.43 2.87 -15.36
C ALA A 73 6.82 1.68 -14.63
N VAL A 74 6.86 0.51 -15.26
CA VAL A 74 6.41 -0.76 -14.66
C VAL A 74 7.63 -1.62 -14.36
N HIS A 75 7.69 -2.17 -13.14
CA HIS A 75 8.54 -3.32 -12.81
C HIS A 75 7.67 -4.56 -12.81
N THR A 76 7.71 -5.29 -13.93
CA THR A 76 6.92 -6.51 -14.11
C THR A 76 7.44 -7.61 -13.19
N LEU A 77 6.53 -8.51 -12.77
CA LEU A 77 6.92 -9.65 -11.96
C LEU A 77 8.00 -10.53 -12.63
N PRO A 78 7.91 -10.90 -13.93
CA PRO A 78 8.96 -11.68 -14.59
C PRO A 78 10.34 -11.01 -14.53
N ALA A 79 10.43 -9.70 -14.80
CA ALA A 79 11.70 -8.98 -14.76
C ALA A 79 12.30 -8.94 -13.34
N LEU A 80 11.46 -8.80 -12.31
CA LEU A 80 11.90 -8.84 -10.91
C LEU A 80 12.38 -10.24 -10.50
N LEU A 81 11.72 -11.29 -10.97
CA LEU A 81 12.12 -12.67 -10.72
C LEU A 81 13.45 -13.00 -11.42
N ASP A 82 13.65 -12.54 -12.65
CA ASP A 82 14.93 -12.72 -13.36
C ASP A 82 16.07 -12.02 -12.64
N GLN A 83 15.86 -10.81 -12.13
CA GLN A 83 16.86 -10.09 -11.31
C GLN A 83 17.18 -10.85 -10.02
N LEU A 84 16.18 -11.43 -9.34
CA LEU A 84 16.37 -12.25 -8.15
C LEU A 84 17.11 -13.56 -8.41
N ARG A 85 17.09 -14.09 -9.64
CA ARG A 85 17.91 -15.26 -9.97
C ARG A 85 19.41 -14.93 -9.95
N THR A 86 19.77 -13.70 -10.28
CA THR A 86 21.15 -13.22 -10.28
C THR A 86 21.59 -12.69 -8.91
N ASP A 87 20.69 -12.02 -8.19
CA ASP A 87 20.95 -11.45 -6.86
C ASP A 87 19.86 -11.89 -5.87
N PRO A 88 19.87 -13.16 -5.42
CA PRO A 88 18.79 -13.73 -4.64
C PRO A 88 18.66 -13.08 -3.27
N ASP A 89 19.72 -12.56 -2.67
CA ASP A 89 19.74 -12.00 -1.30
C ASP A 89 19.37 -10.52 -1.23
N ASN A 90 19.08 -9.91 -2.37
CA ASN A 90 18.62 -8.53 -2.43
C ASN A 90 17.23 -8.36 -1.80
N ALA A 91 17.21 -7.85 -0.57
CA ALA A 91 15.98 -7.64 0.18
C ALA A 91 14.97 -6.74 -0.56
N MET A 92 15.45 -5.71 -1.26
CA MET A 92 14.57 -4.78 -1.98
C MET A 92 13.96 -5.43 -3.23
N LEU A 93 14.69 -6.29 -3.94
CA LEU A 93 14.13 -7.06 -5.05
C LEU A 93 13.09 -8.06 -4.55
N ARG A 94 13.36 -8.77 -3.44
CA ARG A 94 12.39 -9.68 -2.81
C ARG A 94 11.10 -8.96 -2.44
N TYR A 95 11.22 -7.80 -1.80
CA TYR A 95 10.10 -6.93 -1.45
C TYR A 95 9.29 -6.53 -2.70
N ARG A 96 9.96 -6.02 -3.74
CA ARG A 96 9.28 -5.61 -4.98
C ARG A 96 8.57 -6.78 -5.66
N ALA A 97 9.21 -7.95 -5.71
CA ALA A 97 8.62 -9.15 -6.29
C ALA A 97 7.37 -9.60 -5.52
N ALA A 98 7.38 -9.51 -4.18
CA ALA A 98 6.19 -9.82 -3.37
C ALA A 98 5.01 -8.90 -3.70
N PHE A 99 5.23 -7.59 -3.76
CA PHE A 99 4.19 -6.62 -4.12
C PHE A 99 3.76 -6.71 -5.59
N ALA A 100 4.67 -7.12 -6.50
CA ALA A 100 4.37 -7.32 -7.91
C ALA A 100 3.48 -8.54 -8.18
N ARG A 101 3.38 -9.50 -7.25
CA ARG A 101 2.44 -10.63 -7.36
C ARG A 101 1.00 -10.18 -7.24
N GLY A 102 0.73 -9.11 -6.49
CA GLY A 102 -0.63 -8.63 -6.22
C GLY A 102 -1.43 -9.49 -5.21
N ASP A 103 -0.95 -10.68 -4.86
CA ASP A 103 -1.61 -11.55 -3.90
C ASP A 103 -1.15 -11.25 -2.47
N GLY A 104 -2.10 -11.14 -1.53
CA GLY A 104 -1.83 -10.97 -0.10
C GLY A 104 -1.34 -9.58 0.32
N VAL A 105 -1.34 -8.61 -0.60
CA VAL A 105 -0.91 -7.22 -0.37
C VAL A 105 -2.04 -6.20 -0.44
N TRP A 106 -3.26 -6.66 -0.72
CA TRP A 106 -4.46 -5.84 -0.70
C TRP A 106 -5.69 -6.64 -0.30
N TRP A 107 -6.73 -5.92 0.13
CA TRP A 107 -8.07 -6.46 0.39
C TRP A 107 -9.14 -5.38 0.15
N PRO A 108 -10.40 -5.76 -0.12
CA PRO A 108 -11.49 -4.79 -0.29
C PRO A 108 -11.69 -3.95 0.98
N MET A 109 -11.87 -2.64 0.81
CA MET A 109 -12.07 -1.72 1.94
C MET A 109 -13.24 -2.14 2.82
N GLY A 110 -14.36 -2.57 2.23
CA GLY A 110 -15.57 -3.02 2.96
C GLY A 110 -15.36 -4.27 3.82
N ASP A 111 -14.28 -5.02 3.57
CA ASP A 111 -13.93 -6.21 4.34
C ASP A 111 -13.02 -5.92 5.53
N THR A 112 -12.55 -4.68 5.65
CA THR A 112 -11.69 -4.29 6.77
C THR A 112 -12.47 -4.07 8.04
N TRP A 113 -11.83 -4.40 9.16
CA TRP A 113 -12.39 -4.20 10.48
C TRP A 113 -12.70 -2.73 10.73
N ASN A 114 -11.79 -1.81 10.39
CA ASN A 114 -12.04 -0.39 10.62
C ASN A 114 -13.20 0.16 9.78
N ALA A 115 -13.40 -0.29 8.54
CA ALA A 115 -14.56 0.13 7.74
C ALA A 115 -15.88 -0.38 8.34
N ARG A 116 -15.93 -1.67 8.73
CA ARG A 116 -17.12 -2.29 9.33
C ARG A 116 -17.49 -1.69 10.70
N HIS A 117 -16.50 -1.15 11.41
CA HIS A 117 -16.67 -0.48 12.70
C HIS A 117 -16.73 1.05 12.60
N HIS A 118 -16.82 1.61 11.39
CA HIS A 118 -16.90 3.05 11.13
C HIS A 118 -15.77 3.87 11.77
N LEU A 119 -14.57 3.31 11.82
CA LEU A 119 -13.37 3.99 12.33
C LEU A 119 -12.64 4.66 11.16
N PRO A 120 -12.66 6.00 11.08
CA PRO A 120 -12.11 6.73 9.94
C PRO A 120 -10.58 6.66 9.96
N THR A 121 -9.97 6.38 8.81
CA THR A 121 -8.51 6.35 8.63
C THR A 121 -8.08 7.39 7.62
N GLN A 122 -6.79 7.75 7.63
CA GLN A 122 -6.22 8.67 6.66
C GLN A 122 -5.99 7.95 5.33
N ASP A 123 -6.42 8.59 4.24
CA ASP A 123 -6.13 8.16 2.87
C ASP A 123 -4.77 8.70 2.39
N ILE A 124 -4.30 8.24 1.22
CA ILE A 124 -3.02 8.64 0.64
C ILE A 124 -2.98 10.15 0.40
N ALA A 125 -4.09 10.73 -0.05
CA ALA A 125 -4.16 12.16 -0.35
C ALA A 125 -3.97 13.01 0.91
N GLY A 126 -4.69 12.69 1.98
CA GLY A 126 -4.56 13.32 3.28
C GLY A 126 -3.18 13.12 3.89
N TRP A 127 -2.58 11.94 3.72
CA TRP A 127 -1.21 11.68 4.18
C TRP A 127 -0.18 12.56 3.45
N LEU A 128 -0.27 12.65 2.12
CA LEU A 128 0.61 13.49 1.30
C LEU A 128 0.49 14.99 1.63
N GLN A 129 -0.70 15.45 2.01
CA GLN A 129 -0.93 16.83 2.41
C GLN A 129 -0.30 17.14 3.78
N ALA A 130 -0.36 16.20 4.72
CA ALA A 130 0.19 16.35 6.07
C ALA A 130 1.72 16.23 6.11
N ALA A 131 2.34 15.57 5.12
CA ALA A 131 3.78 15.38 5.03
C ALA A 131 4.54 16.55 4.38
N ARG A 132 3.84 17.66 4.07
CA ARG A 132 4.42 18.89 3.51
C ARG A 132 4.98 19.83 4.57
#